data_AF-A0AAU3H5Y5-F1
#
_entry.id   AF-A0AAU3H5Y5-F1
#
_cell.length_a   1.000
_cell.length_b   1.000
_cell.length_c   1.000
_cell.angle_alpha   90.00
_cell.angle_beta   90.00
_cell.angle_gamma   90.00
#
_symmetry.space_group_name_H-M   'P 1'
#
loop_
_entity.id
_entity.type
_entity.pdbx_description
1 polymer ?
#
loop_
_entity_poly.entity_id
_entity_poly.type
_entity_poly.pdbx_seq_one_letter_code
_entity_poly.pdbx_strand_id
1 'polypeptide(L)'
;MRQPLTLAEIRAVLAAPKSVGDLRSYFHGVADAAYTGAQFDVLGGGGSRPEVADTVTAEDLIAVELLSVSIRHGQRLELLQGRLGREVSAALATIPTDVELGEDDALAYIVDGGAADTAWRLLCDTPGIGWVTAGKLLARKRPKLVPVYDHVVSCAYGTRSGFWAWLHDTLREDTAAVARRLDALHREAELPAAVSRLRVLDVVFWMRHRHAHLPSGCPGLRLPAPAER
;
A
#
# COMPACT_ATOMS: atom_id res chain seq x y z
N MET A 1 8.05 -18.21 -14.98
CA MET A 1 7.73 -17.16 -13.99
C MET A 1 6.98 -16.05 -14.71
N ARG A 2 5.95 -15.43 -14.11
CA ARG A 2 5.33 -14.26 -14.73
C ARG A 2 6.28 -13.07 -14.65
N GLN A 3 6.29 -12.28 -15.72
CA GLN A 3 6.94 -10.97 -15.70
C GLN A 3 6.05 -9.99 -14.92
N PRO A 4 6.65 -9.05 -14.18
CA PRO A 4 5.91 -7.93 -13.61
C PRO A 4 5.17 -7.14 -14.69
N LEU A 5 4.07 -6.49 -14.33
CA LEU A 5 3.35 -5.60 -15.24
C LEU A 5 4.24 -4.44 -15.70
N THR A 6 4.02 -3.97 -16.91
CA THR A 6 4.64 -2.76 -17.46
C THR A 6 3.85 -1.51 -17.05
N LEU A 7 4.47 -0.32 -17.14
CA LEU A 7 3.75 0.94 -16.95
C LEU A 7 2.52 1.05 -17.87
N ALA A 8 2.63 0.62 -19.13
CA ALA A 8 1.54 0.66 -20.09
C ALA A 8 0.32 -0.17 -19.64
N GLU A 9 0.57 -1.37 -19.12
CA GLU A 9 -0.48 -2.24 -18.57
C GLU A 9 -1.10 -1.65 -17.30
N ILE A 10 -0.27 -1.03 -16.43
CA ILE A 10 -0.76 -0.35 -15.24
C ILE A 10 -1.70 0.80 -15.63
N ARG A 11 -1.28 1.62 -16.59
CA ARG A 11 -2.09 2.73 -17.11
C ARG A 11 -3.39 2.25 -17.75
N ALA A 12 -3.36 1.13 -18.48
CA ALA A 12 -4.57 0.54 -19.06
C ALA A 12 -5.58 0.13 -17.97
N VAL A 13 -5.12 -0.49 -16.88
CA VAL A 13 -5.98 -0.83 -15.73
C VAL A 13 -6.56 0.44 -15.08
N LEU A 14 -5.73 1.46 -14.81
CA LEU A 14 -6.18 2.72 -14.22
C LEU A 14 -7.15 3.49 -15.13
N ALA A 15 -6.98 3.41 -16.46
CA ALA A 15 -7.84 4.06 -17.44
C ALA A 15 -9.18 3.36 -17.64
N ALA A 16 -9.30 2.07 -17.29
CA ALA A 16 -10.52 1.31 -17.51
C ALA A 16 -11.72 1.94 -16.78
N PRO A 17 -12.91 2.07 -17.41
CA PRO A 17 -14.09 2.75 -16.83
C PRO A 17 -14.50 2.23 -15.45
N LYS A 18 -14.25 0.95 -15.18
CA LYS A 18 -14.59 0.30 -13.92
C LYS A 18 -13.77 0.80 -12.71
N SER A 19 -12.65 1.51 -12.89
CA SER A 19 -11.76 1.90 -11.77
C SER A 19 -12.42 2.85 -10.77
N VAL A 20 -13.25 3.80 -11.24
CA VAL A 20 -14.04 4.66 -10.35
C VAL A 20 -15.08 3.84 -9.58
N GLY A 21 -15.75 2.90 -10.25
CA GLY A 21 -16.71 1.99 -9.63
C GLY A 21 -16.09 1.08 -8.58
N ASP A 22 -14.88 0.58 -8.82
CA ASP A 22 -14.13 -0.23 -7.85
C ASP A 22 -13.77 0.59 -6.61
N LEU A 23 -13.28 1.82 -6.79
CA LEU A 23 -12.95 2.73 -5.69
C LEU A 23 -14.20 3.09 -4.86
N ARG A 24 -15.30 3.47 -5.51
CA ARG A 24 -16.56 3.76 -4.82
C ARG A 24 -17.10 2.54 -4.07
N SER A 25 -17.01 1.35 -4.67
CA SER A 25 -17.43 0.12 -4.01
C SER A 25 -16.56 -0.19 -2.79
N TYR A 26 -15.26 0.10 -2.86
CA TYR A 26 -14.35 -0.11 -1.75
C TYR A 26 -14.59 0.87 -0.60
N PHE A 27 -14.60 2.18 -0.90
CA PHE A 27 -14.60 3.24 0.10
C PHE A 27 -15.99 3.64 0.60
N HIS A 28 -17.03 3.51 -0.23
CA HIS A 28 -18.39 3.97 0.05
C HIS A 28 -19.44 2.85 0.08
N GLY A 29 -18.99 1.59 0.12
CA GLY A 29 -19.90 0.46 0.31
C GLY A 29 -20.75 0.61 1.58
N VAL A 30 -22.00 0.14 1.54
CA VAL A 30 -22.95 0.22 2.66
C VAL A 30 -23.20 -1.16 3.27
N ALA A 31 -23.41 -1.19 4.59
CA ALA A 31 -23.72 -2.41 5.35
C ALA A 31 -22.76 -3.58 5.02
N ASP A 32 -23.28 -4.75 4.67
CA ASP A 32 -22.50 -5.98 4.40
C ASP A 32 -21.60 -5.89 3.16
N ALA A 33 -21.74 -4.84 2.33
CA ALA A 33 -20.86 -4.57 1.20
C ALA A 33 -19.70 -3.63 1.54
N ALA A 34 -19.67 -3.05 2.75
CA ALA A 34 -18.62 -2.12 3.18
C ALA A 34 -17.30 -2.86 3.46
N TYR A 35 -16.22 -2.40 2.85
CA TYR A 35 -14.88 -2.90 3.17
C TYR A 35 -14.35 -2.17 4.40
N THR A 36 -14.05 -2.90 5.46
CA THR A 36 -13.43 -2.34 6.68
C THR A 36 -12.13 -1.60 6.35
N GLY A 37 -11.38 -2.08 5.35
CA GLY A 37 -10.14 -1.48 4.87
C GLY A 37 -10.28 -0.07 4.29
N ALA A 38 -11.51 0.41 4.03
CA ALA A 38 -11.79 1.80 3.68
C ALA A 38 -11.47 2.79 4.83
N GLN A 39 -11.52 2.32 6.08
CA GLN A 39 -11.21 3.11 7.25
C GLN A 39 -9.70 3.15 7.57
N PHE A 40 -8.89 2.34 6.87
CA PHE A 40 -7.45 2.22 7.09
C PHE A 40 -6.77 3.59 7.12
N ASP A 41 -7.07 4.45 6.14
CA ASP A 41 -6.41 5.75 5.96
C ASP A 41 -6.91 6.80 6.96
N VAL A 42 -8.17 6.70 7.41
CA VAL A 42 -8.85 7.74 8.19
C VAL A 42 -8.76 7.50 9.70
N LEU A 43 -8.84 6.25 10.17
CA LEU A 43 -8.93 5.90 11.59
C LEU A 43 -7.72 6.40 12.40
N GLY A 44 -7.89 7.48 13.14
CA GLY A 44 -6.80 8.06 13.94
C GLY A 44 -5.69 8.70 13.10
N GLY A 45 -5.89 8.94 11.79
CA GLY A 45 -5.00 9.68 10.88
C GLY A 45 -3.63 9.05 10.54
N GLY A 46 -3.09 8.18 11.39
CA GLY A 46 -1.87 7.41 11.11
C GLY A 46 -0.65 8.27 10.85
N GLY A 47 0.14 7.93 9.83
CA GLY A 47 1.34 8.66 9.44
C GLY A 47 1.13 10.11 9.00
N SER A 48 -0.10 10.49 8.66
CA SER A 48 -0.44 11.86 8.24
C SER A 48 -0.64 12.83 9.41
N ARG A 49 -0.67 12.33 10.65
CA ARG A 49 -0.72 13.17 11.86
C ARG A 49 0.69 13.42 12.39
N PRO A 50 1.18 14.68 12.38
CA PRO A 50 2.56 14.99 12.77
C PRO A 50 2.96 14.46 14.14
N GLU A 51 2.05 14.51 15.12
CA GLU A 51 2.31 14.11 16.50
C GLU A 51 2.58 12.62 16.70
N VAL A 52 2.14 11.78 15.74
CA VAL A 52 2.33 10.34 15.79
C VAL A 52 2.98 9.80 14.53
N ALA A 53 3.44 10.65 13.60
CA ALA A 53 3.90 10.23 12.27
C ALA A 53 4.99 9.15 12.33
N ASP A 54 5.82 9.18 13.38
CA ASP A 54 6.97 8.29 13.55
C ASP A 54 6.73 7.18 14.57
N THR A 55 5.55 7.09 15.20
CA THR A 55 5.28 6.13 16.26
C THR A 55 4.13 5.21 15.90
N VAL A 56 4.29 3.91 16.15
CA VAL A 56 3.18 2.94 16.01
C VAL A 56 2.24 3.11 17.19
N THR A 57 0.98 3.43 16.90
CA THR A 57 -0.07 3.65 17.90
C THR A 57 -1.04 2.47 17.97
N ALA A 58 -1.90 2.44 18.99
CA ALA A 58 -2.98 1.45 19.07
C ALA A 58 -3.97 1.60 17.90
N GLU A 59 -4.20 2.83 17.42
CA GLU A 59 -5.04 3.11 16.25
C GLU A 59 -4.43 2.52 14.98
N ASP A 60 -3.09 2.56 14.83
CA ASP A 60 -2.38 1.95 13.71
C ASP A 60 -2.53 0.42 13.70
N LEU A 61 -2.49 -0.21 14.88
CA LEU A 61 -2.72 -1.67 15.00
C LEU A 61 -4.14 -2.03 14.56
N ILE A 62 -5.16 -1.29 15.03
CA ILE A 62 -6.55 -1.51 14.62
C ILE A 62 -6.69 -1.29 13.11
N ALA A 63 -6.16 -0.19 12.58
CA ALA A 63 -6.25 0.14 11.16
C ALA A 63 -5.67 -0.97 10.28
N VAL A 64 -4.49 -1.50 10.63
CA VAL A 64 -3.86 -2.60 9.90
C VAL A 64 -4.72 -3.86 9.93
N GLU A 65 -5.37 -4.18 11.04
CA GLU A 65 -6.26 -5.36 11.14
C GLU A 65 -7.54 -5.22 10.29
N LEU A 66 -7.98 -3.99 10.01
CA LEU A 66 -9.07 -3.73 9.05
C LEU A 66 -8.70 -4.14 7.61
N LEU A 67 -7.42 -4.41 7.33
CA LEU A 67 -6.92 -4.99 6.07
C LEU A 67 -6.74 -6.52 6.15
N SER A 68 -7.50 -7.19 7.02
CA SER A 68 -7.54 -8.66 7.12
C SER A 68 -6.19 -9.31 7.46
N VAL A 69 -5.41 -8.66 8.33
CA VAL A 69 -4.26 -9.28 9.00
C VAL A 69 -4.50 -9.27 10.52
N SER A 70 -3.72 -10.04 11.26
CA SER A 70 -3.76 -10.04 12.73
C SER A 70 -2.37 -9.92 13.32
N ILE A 71 -2.25 -9.20 14.42
CA ILE A 71 -1.01 -9.03 15.17
C ILE A 71 -1.21 -9.69 16.54
N ARG A 72 -0.36 -10.64 16.92
CA ARG A 72 -0.53 -11.33 18.22
C ARG A 72 -0.21 -10.40 19.37
N HIS A 73 -0.82 -10.65 20.53
CA HIS A 73 -0.75 -9.78 21.71
C HIS A 73 0.69 -9.39 22.12
N GLY A 74 1.63 -10.33 22.12
CA GLY A 74 3.04 -10.04 22.44
C GLY A 74 3.67 -9.03 21.48
N GLN A 75 3.45 -9.19 20.17
CA GLN A 75 3.93 -8.27 19.15
C GLN A 75 3.26 -6.89 19.26
N ARG A 76 1.97 -6.84 19.64
CA ARG A 76 1.29 -5.55 19.91
C ARG A 76 1.97 -4.80 21.05
N LEU A 77 2.28 -5.48 22.16
CA LEU A 77 2.99 -4.87 23.29
C LEU A 77 4.41 -4.44 22.91
N GLU A 78 5.13 -5.25 22.12
CA GLU A 78 6.47 -4.89 21.62
C GLU A 78 6.45 -3.64 20.72
N LEU A 79 5.41 -3.50 19.88
CA LEU A 79 5.23 -2.33 19.02
C LEU A 79 4.81 -1.07 19.79
N LEU A 80 3.99 -1.21 20.83
CA LEU A 80 3.46 -0.07 21.59
C LEU A 80 4.39 0.42 22.71
N GLN A 81 5.14 -0.50 23.33
CA GLN A 81 5.87 -0.24 24.57
C GLN A 81 7.29 -0.83 24.58
N GLY A 82 7.54 -1.84 23.74
CA GLY A 82 8.77 -2.61 23.73
C GLY A 82 9.89 -2.02 22.89
N ARG A 83 10.92 -2.84 22.68
CA ARG A 83 12.13 -2.44 21.94
C ARG A 83 11.82 -2.26 20.47
N LEU A 84 11.03 -3.18 19.90
CA LEU A 84 10.66 -3.14 18.49
C LEU A 84 10.00 -1.81 18.11
N GLY A 85 9.03 -1.35 18.90
CA GLY A 85 8.36 -0.06 18.67
C GLY A 85 9.33 1.12 18.62
N ARG A 86 10.31 1.17 19.53
CA ARG A 86 11.33 2.23 19.56
C ARG A 86 12.26 2.18 18.36
N GLU A 87 12.70 1.00 17.94
CA GLU A 87 13.60 0.84 16.78
C GLU A 87 12.89 1.17 15.47
N VAL A 88 11.64 0.72 15.30
CA VAL A 88 10.79 1.11 14.16
C VAL A 88 10.56 2.62 14.16
N SER A 89 10.30 3.22 15.33
CA SER A 89 10.08 4.68 15.42
C SER A 89 11.33 5.48 15.05
N ALA A 90 12.51 5.03 15.50
CA ALA A 90 13.78 5.65 15.14
C ALA A 90 14.05 5.59 13.63
N ALA A 91 13.73 4.46 12.98
CA ALA A 91 13.83 4.36 11.53
C ALA A 91 12.83 5.29 10.82
N LEU A 92 11.56 5.31 11.24
CA LEU A 92 10.53 6.18 10.66
C LEU A 92 10.93 7.66 10.73
N ALA A 93 11.45 8.13 11.88
CA ALA A 93 11.85 9.53 12.08
C ALA A 93 12.90 10.05 11.07
N THR A 94 13.61 9.16 10.38
CA THR A 94 14.58 9.54 9.33
C THR A 94 13.97 9.65 7.94
N ILE A 95 12.70 9.25 7.77
CA ILE A 95 11.94 9.33 6.52
C ILE A 95 11.04 10.55 6.59
N PRO A 96 11.21 11.58 5.74
CA PRO A 96 10.26 12.68 5.65
C PRO A 96 8.86 12.17 5.30
N THR A 97 7.82 12.83 5.83
CA THR A 97 6.43 12.35 5.71
C THR A 97 5.80 12.61 4.34
N ASP A 98 6.43 13.46 3.53
CA ASP A 98 5.97 13.93 2.23
C ASP A 98 6.70 13.31 1.03
N VAL A 99 7.71 12.47 1.25
CA VAL A 99 8.39 11.71 0.18
C VAL A 99 7.41 10.77 -0.51
N GLU A 100 7.33 10.84 -1.83
CA GLU A 100 6.41 10.09 -2.66
C GLU A 100 7.12 9.01 -3.50
N LEU A 101 6.59 7.79 -3.48
CA LEU A 101 7.13 6.71 -4.30
C LEU A 101 6.99 7.06 -5.79
N GLY A 102 8.11 7.07 -6.51
CA GLY A 102 8.17 7.46 -7.91
C GLY A 102 8.83 8.84 -8.13
N GLU A 103 9.19 9.55 -7.06
CA GLU A 103 10.00 10.77 -7.10
C GLU A 103 11.50 10.45 -6.88
N ASP A 104 12.41 11.41 -7.14
CA ASP A 104 13.87 11.22 -7.12
C ASP A 104 14.46 10.81 -5.77
N ASP A 105 13.89 11.29 -4.67
CA ASP A 105 14.40 11.07 -3.32
C ASP A 105 13.90 9.77 -2.66
N ALA A 106 12.83 9.18 -3.18
CA ALA A 106 12.20 8.01 -2.56
C ALA A 106 13.10 6.78 -2.49
N LEU A 107 13.95 6.54 -3.51
CA LEU A 107 14.75 5.32 -3.61
C LEU A 107 15.65 5.13 -2.40
N ALA A 108 16.27 6.21 -1.91
CA ALA A 108 17.20 6.20 -0.78
C ALA A 108 16.59 5.66 0.53
N TYR A 109 15.25 5.65 0.65
CA TYR A 109 14.56 5.16 1.83
C TYR A 109 14.12 3.70 1.70
N ILE A 110 13.93 3.17 0.49
CA ILE A 110 13.25 1.88 0.25
C ILE A 110 14.18 0.73 -0.19
N VAL A 111 15.46 1.01 -0.49
CA VAL A 111 16.45 -0.01 -0.88
C VAL A 111 17.72 0.08 -0.04
N ASP A 112 18.56 -0.96 -0.11
CA ASP A 112 19.95 -0.99 0.37
C ASP A 112 20.15 -0.51 1.82
N GLY A 113 19.20 -0.83 2.70
CA GLY A 113 19.27 -0.40 4.10
C GLY A 113 18.74 0.99 4.39
N GLY A 114 18.10 1.63 3.41
CA GLY A 114 17.27 2.80 3.61
C GLY A 114 16.27 2.63 4.74
N ALA A 115 15.81 3.74 5.31
CA ALA A 115 15.08 3.72 6.56
C ALA A 115 13.75 2.93 6.52
N ALA A 116 13.03 2.94 5.40
CA ALA A 116 11.82 2.12 5.23
C ALA A 116 12.17 0.63 5.12
N ASP A 117 13.23 0.28 4.39
CA ASP A 117 13.74 -1.10 4.31
C ASP A 117 14.22 -1.59 5.69
N THR A 118 14.94 -0.76 6.44
CA THR A 118 15.37 -1.08 7.80
C THR A 118 14.19 -1.30 8.74
N ALA A 119 13.19 -0.40 8.73
CA ALA A 119 11.98 -0.59 9.52
C ALA A 119 11.23 -1.87 9.14
N TRP A 120 11.17 -2.19 7.85
CA TRP A 120 10.52 -3.40 7.35
C TRP A 120 11.24 -4.66 7.78
N ARG A 121 12.58 -4.69 7.70
CA ARG A 121 13.40 -5.81 8.17
C ARG A 121 13.24 -6.04 9.67
N LEU A 122 13.28 -4.99 10.50
CA LEU A 122 13.02 -5.09 11.94
C LEU A 122 11.66 -5.76 12.24
N LEU A 123 10.62 -5.37 11.50
CA LEU A 123 9.30 -5.96 11.61
C LEU A 123 9.30 -7.42 11.14
N CYS A 124 9.84 -7.73 9.96
CA CYS A 124 9.88 -9.09 9.40
C CYS A 124 10.72 -10.08 10.21
N ASP A 125 11.79 -9.61 10.84
CA ASP A 125 12.68 -10.43 11.67
C ASP A 125 12.06 -10.73 13.05
N THR A 126 10.97 -10.04 13.42
CA THR A 126 10.22 -10.31 14.64
C THR A 126 9.31 -11.54 14.44
N PRO A 127 9.48 -12.62 15.24
CA PRO A 127 8.63 -13.80 15.15
C PRO A 127 7.15 -13.44 15.28
N GLY A 128 6.34 -13.87 14.30
CA GLY A 128 4.91 -13.61 14.28
C GLY A 128 4.47 -12.35 13.53
N ILE A 129 5.40 -11.54 13.02
CA ILE A 129 5.10 -10.45 12.08
C ILE A 129 5.59 -10.88 10.69
N GLY A 130 4.66 -11.19 9.80
CA GLY A 130 4.97 -11.51 8.40
C GLY A 130 5.13 -10.25 7.54
N TRP A 131 5.72 -10.43 6.35
CA TRP A 131 5.97 -9.33 5.40
C TRP A 131 4.74 -8.50 5.02
N VAL A 132 3.56 -9.13 4.94
CA VAL A 132 2.28 -8.45 4.65
C VAL A 132 1.93 -7.48 5.78
N THR A 133 2.04 -7.94 7.03
CA THR A 133 1.77 -7.13 8.22
C THR A 133 2.78 -6.00 8.35
N ALA A 134 4.07 -6.31 8.14
CA ALA A 134 5.14 -5.31 8.16
C ALA A 134 4.92 -4.21 7.12
N GLY A 135 4.62 -4.60 5.88
CA GLY A 135 4.33 -3.66 4.78
C GLY A 135 3.10 -2.80 5.07
N LYS A 136 2.02 -3.37 5.60
CA LYS A 136 0.79 -2.63 5.97
C LYS A 136 1.02 -1.62 7.10
N LEU A 137 1.83 -1.96 8.10
CA LEU A 137 2.23 -1.02 9.16
C LEU A 137 3.01 0.15 8.56
N LEU A 138 3.95 -0.10 7.67
CA LEU A 138 4.71 0.98 7.04
C LEU A 138 3.89 1.81 6.06
N ALA A 139 2.98 1.20 5.30
CA ALA A 139 2.00 1.92 4.48
C ALA A 139 1.13 2.84 5.33
N ARG A 140 0.80 2.44 6.57
CA ARG A 140 0.05 3.29 7.49
C ARG A 140 0.86 4.52 7.94
N LYS A 141 2.17 4.36 8.18
CA LYS A 141 3.04 5.43 8.67
C LYS A 141 3.63 6.31 7.56
N ARG A 142 3.78 5.78 6.35
CA ARG A 142 4.31 6.48 5.18
C ARG A 142 3.43 6.21 3.95
N PRO A 143 2.16 6.65 3.95
CA PRO A 143 1.17 6.29 2.92
C PRO A 143 1.52 6.83 1.52
N LYS A 144 2.44 7.80 1.45
CA LYS A 144 2.98 8.37 0.21
C LYS A 144 4.16 7.58 -0.37
N LEU A 145 4.89 6.85 0.47
CA LEU A 145 6.12 6.13 0.11
C LEU A 145 5.91 4.61 0.02
N VAL A 146 5.12 4.04 0.94
CA VAL A 146 4.93 2.59 1.05
C VAL A 146 3.49 2.24 0.68
N PRO A 147 3.26 1.45 -0.39
CA PRO A 147 1.92 0.99 -0.77
C PRO A 147 1.42 -0.14 0.12
N VAL A 148 0.10 -0.36 0.20
CA VAL A 148 -0.44 -1.59 0.79
C VAL A 148 -0.14 -2.74 -0.17
N TYR A 149 0.65 -3.71 0.31
CA TYR A 149 1.08 -4.86 -0.47
C TYR A 149 0.75 -6.16 0.24
N ASP A 150 0.02 -7.05 -0.42
CA ASP A 150 -0.35 -8.38 0.06
C ASP A 150 -0.24 -9.43 -1.05
N HIS A 151 -0.65 -10.66 -0.78
CA HIS A 151 -0.58 -11.76 -1.74
C HIS A 151 -1.45 -11.52 -3.00
N VAL A 152 -2.58 -10.83 -2.88
CA VAL A 152 -3.45 -10.50 -4.01
C VAL A 152 -2.77 -9.45 -4.88
N VAL A 153 -2.27 -8.37 -4.27
CA VAL A 153 -1.58 -7.28 -4.98
C VAL A 153 -0.28 -7.79 -5.63
N SER A 154 0.51 -8.59 -4.90
CA SER A 154 1.68 -9.30 -5.42
C SER A 154 1.35 -10.13 -6.65
N CYS A 155 0.27 -10.91 -6.60
CA CYS A 155 -0.14 -11.72 -7.73
C CYS A 155 -0.68 -10.89 -8.90
N ALA A 156 -1.37 -9.77 -8.61
CA ALA A 156 -1.91 -8.88 -9.62
C ALA A 156 -0.78 -8.23 -10.44
N TYR A 157 0.28 -7.79 -9.77
CA TYR A 157 1.44 -7.18 -10.42
C TYR A 157 2.43 -8.18 -11.02
N GLY A 158 2.35 -9.46 -10.65
CA GLY A 158 3.33 -10.46 -11.10
C GLY A 158 4.70 -10.34 -10.39
N THR A 159 4.73 -9.68 -9.23
CA THR A 159 5.95 -9.40 -8.45
C THR A 159 6.05 -10.34 -7.24
N ARG A 160 7.28 -10.63 -6.77
CA ARG A 160 7.51 -11.41 -5.54
C ARG A 160 8.42 -10.69 -4.56
N SER A 161 9.66 -10.41 -4.97
CA SER A 161 10.67 -9.66 -4.20
C SER A 161 11.00 -8.34 -4.90
N GLY A 162 11.55 -7.39 -4.15
CA GLY A 162 11.95 -6.08 -4.71
C GLY A 162 10.78 -5.20 -5.14
N PHE A 163 9.58 -5.43 -4.60
CA PHE A 163 8.36 -4.77 -5.05
C PHE A 163 8.43 -3.24 -4.97
N TRP A 164 8.99 -2.67 -3.89
CA TRP A 164 9.10 -1.22 -3.77
C TRP A 164 10.01 -0.60 -4.81
N ALA A 165 11.19 -1.19 -5.05
CA ALA A 165 12.12 -0.73 -6.07
C ALA A 165 11.53 -0.85 -7.47
N TRP A 166 10.93 -2.00 -7.79
CA TRP A 166 10.25 -2.21 -9.07
C TRP A 166 9.12 -1.20 -9.28
N LEU A 167 8.27 -0.98 -8.27
CA LEU A 167 7.14 -0.06 -8.39
C LEU A 167 7.64 1.38 -8.52
N HIS A 168 8.66 1.76 -7.76
CA HIS A 168 9.33 3.05 -7.88
C HIS A 168 9.80 3.31 -9.32
N ASP A 169 10.60 2.40 -9.89
CA ASP A 169 11.12 2.53 -11.25
C ASP A 169 9.99 2.59 -12.28
N THR A 170 8.96 1.76 -12.11
CA THR A 170 7.80 1.73 -13.02
C THR A 170 7.01 3.02 -12.98
N LEU A 171 6.81 3.62 -11.79
CA LEU A 171 6.12 4.90 -11.64
C LEU A 171 6.95 6.05 -12.21
N ARG A 172 8.28 5.99 -12.09
CA ARG A 172 9.23 6.98 -12.63
C ARG A 172 9.24 7.12 -14.13
N GLU A 173 8.86 6.07 -14.86
CA GLU A 173 8.78 6.10 -16.31
C GLU A 173 7.85 7.22 -16.83
N ASP A 174 6.81 7.60 -16.07
CA ASP A 174 5.92 8.73 -16.38
C ASP A 174 5.20 9.25 -15.11
N THR A 175 5.99 9.70 -14.12
CA THR A 175 5.49 10.11 -12.79
C THR A 175 4.32 11.09 -12.89
N ALA A 176 4.46 12.12 -13.73
CA ALA A 176 3.47 13.17 -13.86
C ALA A 176 2.14 12.67 -14.47
N ALA A 177 2.16 11.78 -15.47
CA ALA A 177 0.91 11.26 -16.02
C ALA A 177 0.22 10.28 -15.07
N VAL A 178 0.99 9.44 -14.37
CA VAL A 178 0.42 8.52 -13.38
C VAL A 178 -0.19 9.29 -12.21
N ALA A 179 0.53 10.28 -11.66
CA ALA A 179 0.03 11.13 -10.59
C ALA A 179 -1.29 11.85 -11.00
N ARG A 180 -1.34 12.48 -12.18
CA ARG A 180 -2.56 13.11 -12.70
C ARG A 180 -3.72 12.12 -12.81
N ARG A 181 -3.47 10.88 -13.25
CA ARG A 181 -4.52 9.87 -13.37
C ARG A 181 -5.03 9.42 -12.00
N LEU A 182 -4.15 9.21 -11.04
CA LEU A 182 -4.53 8.83 -9.67
C LEU A 182 -5.30 9.96 -8.98
N ASP A 183 -4.92 11.22 -9.18
CA ASP A 183 -5.66 12.40 -8.68
C ASP A 183 -7.05 12.53 -9.32
N ALA A 184 -7.15 12.24 -10.63
CA ALA A 184 -8.44 12.22 -11.31
C ALA A 184 -9.36 11.12 -10.73
N LEU A 185 -8.83 9.90 -10.55
CA LEU A 185 -9.57 8.79 -9.94
C LEU A 185 -10.00 9.10 -8.50
N HIS A 186 -9.13 9.71 -7.70
CA HIS A 186 -9.43 10.15 -6.33
C HIS A 186 -10.63 11.10 -6.29
N ARG A 187 -10.60 12.14 -7.14
CA ARG A 187 -11.69 13.13 -7.24
C ARG A 187 -12.98 12.53 -7.81
N GLU A 188 -12.88 11.77 -8.90
CA GLU A 188 -14.04 11.13 -9.56
C GLU A 188 -14.76 10.13 -8.67
N ALA A 189 -14.02 9.43 -7.79
CA ALA A 189 -14.58 8.50 -6.82
C ALA A 189 -14.95 9.14 -5.47
N GLU A 190 -14.72 10.46 -5.32
CA GLU A 190 -15.06 11.24 -4.12
C GLU A 190 -14.43 10.66 -2.85
N LEU A 191 -13.14 10.34 -2.93
CA LEU A 191 -12.42 9.70 -1.83
C LEU A 191 -12.06 10.71 -0.72
N PRO A 192 -11.95 10.25 0.54
CA PRO A 192 -11.44 11.10 1.62
C PRO A 192 -10.04 11.65 1.31
N ALA A 193 -9.76 12.89 1.73
CA ALA A 193 -8.47 13.54 1.51
C ALA A 193 -7.26 12.78 2.10
N ALA A 194 -7.50 11.95 3.12
CA ALA A 194 -6.47 11.11 3.75
C ALA A 194 -6.00 9.95 2.86
N VAL A 195 -6.76 9.56 1.82
CA VAL A 195 -6.41 8.47 0.91
C VAL A 195 -5.29 8.92 -0.04
N SER A 196 -4.13 8.29 0.04
CA SER A 196 -2.99 8.61 -0.82
C SER A 196 -3.15 8.08 -2.25
N ARG A 197 -2.35 8.61 -3.19
CA ARG A 197 -2.26 8.09 -4.57
C ARG A 197 -1.90 6.60 -4.60
N LEU A 198 -0.98 6.16 -3.74
CA LEU A 198 -0.61 4.73 -3.64
C LEU A 198 -1.78 3.88 -3.17
N ARG A 199 -2.61 4.40 -2.25
CA ARG A 199 -3.82 3.72 -1.81
C ARG A 199 -4.88 3.63 -2.92
N VAL A 200 -5.01 4.67 -3.75
CA VAL A 200 -5.86 4.60 -4.94
C VAL A 200 -5.37 3.49 -5.88
N LEU A 201 -4.06 3.44 -6.12
CA LEU A 201 -3.42 2.43 -6.96
C LEU A 201 -3.66 1.02 -6.41
N ASP A 202 -3.31 0.76 -5.16
CA ASP A 202 -3.41 -0.59 -4.58
C ASP A 202 -4.86 -1.10 -4.50
N VAL A 203 -5.84 -0.25 -4.16
CA VAL A 203 -7.26 -0.62 -4.09
C VAL A 203 -7.78 -0.99 -5.47
N VAL A 204 -7.43 -0.24 -6.52
CA VAL A 204 -7.86 -0.59 -7.89
C VAL A 204 -7.36 -1.98 -8.26
N PHE A 205 -6.08 -2.27 -8.07
CA PHE A 205 -5.51 -3.58 -8.43
C PHE A 205 -6.06 -4.71 -7.57
N TRP A 206 -6.21 -4.47 -6.27
CA TRP A 206 -6.81 -5.43 -5.34
C TRP A 206 -8.26 -5.74 -5.72
N MET A 207 -9.09 -4.73 -5.99
CA MET A 207 -10.49 -4.89 -6.41
C MET A 207 -10.62 -5.69 -7.70
N ARG A 208 -9.68 -5.49 -8.64
CA ARG A 208 -9.67 -6.19 -9.93
C ARG A 208 -9.25 -7.65 -9.81
N HIS A 209 -8.39 -7.99 -8.86
CA HIS A 209 -7.81 -9.33 -8.78
C HIS A 209 -8.41 -10.22 -7.68
N ARG A 210 -8.90 -9.65 -6.56
CA ARG A 210 -9.28 -10.40 -5.35
C ARG A 210 -10.20 -11.61 -5.56
N HIS A 211 -11.18 -11.51 -6.45
CA HIS A 211 -12.12 -12.61 -6.70
C HIS A 211 -11.55 -13.73 -7.57
N ALA A 212 -10.58 -13.40 -8.43
CA ALA A 212 -9.93 -14.34 -9.33
C ALA A 212 -8.61 -14.88 -8.77
N HIS A 213 -8.17 -14.36 -7.61
CA HIS A 213 -6.94 -14.77 -6.97
C HIS A 213 -7.05 -16.22 -6.48
N LEU A 214 -6.01 -17.01 -6.74
CA LEU A 214 -5.91 -18.41 -6.30
C LEU A 214 -4.68 -18.57 -5.39
N PRO A 215 -4.77 -19.35 -4.30
CA PRO A 215 -3.61 -19.58 -3.42
C PRO A 215 -2.41 -20.20 -4.13
N SER A 216 -2.66 -20.99 -5.18
CA SER A 216 -1.63 -21.62 -6.01
C SER A 216 -2.05 -21.60 -7.48
N GLY A 217 -1.07 -21.54 -8.39
CA GLY A 217 -1.31 -21.57 -9.84
C GLY A 217 -2.12 -20.39 -10.40
N CYS A 218 -2.23 -19.28 -9.66
CA CYS A 218 -3.07 -18.15 -10.06
C CYS A 218 -2.63 -17.56 -11.42
N PRO A 219 -3.57 -17.24 -12.33
CA PRO A 219 -3.26 -16.65 -13.63
C PRO A 219 -2.96 -15.12 -13.57
N GLY A 220 -2.80 -14.54 -12.38
CA GLY A 220 -2.51 -13.11 -12.25
C GLY A 220 -3.69 -12.23 -12.69
N LEU A 221 -3.47 -10.93 -12.76
CA LEU A 221 -4.50 -10.00 -13.17
C LEU A 221 -4.85 -10.20 -14.65
N ARG A 222 -6.15 -10.29 -14.96
CA ARG A 222 -6.63 -10.18 -16.33
C ARG A 222 -6.64 -8.71 -16.73
N LEU A 223 -5.81 -8.38 -17.71
CA LEU A 223 -5.69 -7.01 -18.20
C LEU A 223 -6.92 -6.62 -19.04
N PRO A 224 -7.31 -5.33 -19.04
CA PRO A 224 -8.30 -4.83 -19.98
C PRO A 224 -7.85 -5.10 -21.42
N ALA A 225 -8.81 -5.32 -22.33
CA ALA A 225 -8.49 -5.34 -23.75
C ALA A 225 -7.87 -3.99 -24.16
N PRO A 226 -6.90 -3.97 -25.09
CA PRO A 226 -6.40 -2.71 -25.64
C PRO A 226 -7.58 -1.91 -26.17
N ALA A 227 -7.65 -0.62 -25.87
CA ALA A 227 -8.63 0.25 -26.52
C ALA A 227 -8.36 0.20 -28.04
N GLU A 228 -9.35 -0.20 -28.82
CA GLU A 228 -9.29 -0.07 -30.28
C GLU A 228 -9.06 1.42 -30.59
N ARG A 229 -7.98 1.70 -31.32
CA ARG A 229 -7.55 3.06 -31.66
C ARG A 229 -8.42 3.66 -32.76
#